data_AF-A0A5J4QGS6-F1
#
_entry.id   AF-A0A5J4QGS6-F1
#
_cell.length_a   1.000
_cell.length_b   1.000
_cell.length_c   1.000
_cell.angle_alpha   90.00
_cell.angle_beta   90.00
_cell.angle_gamma   90.00
#
_symmetry.space_group_name_H-M   'P 1'
#
loop_
_entity.id
_entity.type
_entity.pdbx_description
1 polymer ?
#
loop_
_entity_poly.entity_id
_entity_poly.type
_entity_poly.pdbx_seq_one_letter_code
_entity_poly.pdbx_strand_id
1 'polypeptide(L)' 'MKQFKMIAKTFQGLENILAGELTALGANDIEIGRRMVSFSGDKQMM' A
#
# COMPACT_ATOMS: atom_id res chain seq x y z
N MET A 1 -9.11 15.92 2.75
CA MET A 1 -9.14 14.52 3.25
C MET A 1 -7.87 14.27 4.04
N LYS A 2 -7.94 13.53 5.15
CA LYS A 2 -6.76 13.24 5.98
C LYS A 2 -6.10 11.97 5.43
N GLN A 3 -4.84 12.07 5.03
CA GLN A 3 -4.04 10.93 4.60
C GLN A 3 -3.34 10.29 5.80
N PHE A 4 -3.23 8.97 5.77
CA PHE A 4 -2.61 8.16 6.80
C PHE A 4 -1.58 7.23 6.17
N LYS A 5 -0.41 7.14 6.81
CA LYS A 5 0.60 6.15 6.44
C LYS A 5 0.18 4.79 6.99
N MET A 6 0.03 3.82 6.10
CA MET A 6 -0.42 2.46 6.37
C MET A 6 0.62 1.45 5.88
N ILE A 7 0.53 0.23 6.40
CA ILE A 7 1.37 -0.90 6.02
C ILE A 7 0.47 -2.09 5.73
N ALA A 8 0.45 -2.52 4.48
CA ALA A 8 -0.18 -3.77 4.07
C ALA A 8 0.87 -4.90 4.10
N LYS A 9 0.56 -5.99 4.79
CA LYS A 9 1.40 -7.20 4.80
C LYS A 9 1.01 -8.13 3.65
N THR A 10 2.00 -8.79 3.07
CA THR A 10 1.78 -9.71 1.96
C THR A 10 2.72 -10.91 2.02
N PHE A 11 2.48 -11.90 1.18
CA PHE A 11 3.39 -13.04 1.01
C PHE A 11 4.62 -12.64 0.19
N GLN A 12 5.71 -13.38 0.38
CA GLN A 12 6.93 -13.15 -0.36
C GLN A 12 6.69 -13.36 -1.87
N GLY A 13 7.11 -12.40 -2.68
CA GLY A 13 6.96 -12.42 -4.14
C GLY A 13 5.69 -11.73 -4.65
N LEU A 14 4.77 -11.32 -3.76
CA LEU A 14 3.54 -10.61 -4.12
C LEU A 14 3.61 -9.09 -3.90
N GLU A 15 4.75 -8.56 -3.45
CA GLU A 15 4.88 -7.16 -3.07
C GLU A 15 4.61 -6.20 -4.23
N ASN A 16 5.13 -6.50 -5.42
CA ASN A 16 4.91 -5.70 -6.63
C ASN A 16 3.45 -5.75 -7.10
N ILE A 17 2.79 -6.90 -6.94
CA ILE A 17 1.38 -7.07 -7.32
C ILE A 17 0.51 -6.20 -6.41
N LEU A 18 0.69 -6.34 -5.10
CA LEU A 18 -0.04 -5.56 -4.11
C LEU A 18 0.20 -4.05 -4.28
N ALA A 19 1.43 -3.63 -4.57
CA ALA A 19 1.74 -2.23 -4.85
C ALA A 19 0.97 -1.69 -6.07
N GLY A 20 0.84 -2.50 -7.12
CA GLY A 20 0.03 -2.13 -8.30
C GLY A 20 -1.45 -2.02 -7.99
N GLU A 21 -2.01 -2.95 -7.21
CA GLU A 21 -3.40 -2.91 -6.76
C GLU A 21 -3.69 -1.67 -5.91
N LEU A 22 -2.83 -1.36 -4.94
CA LEU A 22 -2.95 -0.16 -4.10
C LEU A 22 -2.88 1.12 -4.92
N THR A 23 -1.96 1.18 -5.90
CA THR A 23 -1.86 2.32 -6.83
C THR A 23 -3.14 2.50 -7.64
N ALA A 24 -3.73 1.41 -8.16
CA ALA A 24 -4.98 1.45 -8.90
C ALA A 24 -6.18 1.88 -8.03
N LEU A 25 -6.14 1.59 -6.73
CA LEU A 25 -7.13 2.05 -5.75
C LEU A 25 -6.96 3.54 -5.38
N GLY A 26 -5.85 4.18 -5.76
CA GLY A 26 -5.57 5.59 -5.47
C GLY A 26 -4.65 5.83 -4.27
N ALA A 27 -3.90 4.82 -3.83
CA ALA A 27 -2.90 4.98 -2.79
C ALA A 27 -1.69 5.78 -3.31
N ASN A 28 -1.05 6.52 -2.41
CA ASN A 28 0.12 7.36 -2.70
C ASN A 28 1.33 6.89 -1.87
N ASP A 29 2.51 7.46 -2.11
CA ASP A 29 3.74 7.19 -1.33
C ASP A 29 4.03 5.69 -1.15
N ILE A 30 3.88 4.91 -2.22
CA ILE A 30 4.04 3.45 -2.23
C ILE A 30 5.53 3.11 -2.04
N GLU A 31 5.84 2.37 -0.96
CA GLU A 31 7.17 1.86 -0.64
C GLU A 31 7.12 0.34 -0.46
N ILE A 32 7.81 -0.40 -1.33
CA ILE A 32 7.88 -1.86 -1.26
C ILE A 32 8.97 -2.28 -0.25
N GLY A 33 8.59 -3.12 0.71
CA GLY A 33 9.50 -3.74 1.68
C GLY A 33 9.53 -5.27 1.53
N ARG A 34 10.17 -5.95 2.48
CA ARG A 34 10.19 -7.43 2.49
C ARG A 34 8.89 -7.95 3.10
N ARG A 35 8.02 -8.61 2.30
CA ARG A 35 6.69 -9.11 2.72
C ARG A 35 5.71 -8.01 3.15
N MET A 36 5.91 -6.78 2.68
CA MET A 36 5.02 -5.65 2.98
C MET A 36 5.10 -4.55 1.93
N VAL A 37 4.08 -3.69 1.91
CA VAL A 37 4.03 -2.43 1.15
C VAL A 37 3.55 -1.33 2.10
N SER A 38 4.29 -0.23 2.20
CA SER A 38 3.82 0.98 2.89
C SER A 38 3.20 1.94 1.88
N PHE A 39 2.16 2.65 2.27
CA PHE A 39 1.45 3.60 1.41
C PHE A 39 0.72 4.65 2.24
N SER A 40 0.38 5.77 1.62
CA SER A 40 -0.48 6.82 2.14
C SER A 40 -1.87 6.71 1.51
N GLY A 41 -2.91 6.62 2.32
CA GLY A 41 -4.31 6.56 1.86
C GLY A 41 -5.26 7.31 2.78
N ASP A 42 -6.50 7.49 2.34
CA ASP A 42 -7.53 8.14 3.14
C ASP A 42 -8.17 7.16 4.14
N LYS A 43 -9.17 7.63 4.88
CA LYS A 43 -9.90 6.78 5.83
C LYS A 43 -10.70 5.66 5.16
N GLN A 44 -11.03 5.76 3.86
CA GLN A 44 -11.77 4.70 3.16
C GLN A 44 -10.86 3.51 2.82
N MET A 45 -9.54 3.73 2.76
CA MET A 45 -8.52 2.70 2.57
C MET A 45 -8.03 2.02 3.87
N MET A 46 -8.45 2.52 5.04
CA MET A 46 -8.10 1.94 6.34
C MET A 46 -8.76 0.59 6.61
#